data_AF-A0A0Q5KRH4-F1
#
_entry.id   AF-A0A0Q5KRH4-F1
#
_cell.length_a   1.000
_cell.length_b   1.000
_cell.length_c   1.000
_cell.angle_alpha   90.00
_cell.angle_beta   90.00
_cell.angle_gamma   90.00
#
_symmetry.space_group_name_H-M   'P 1'
#
loop_
_entity.id
_entity.type
_entity.pdbx_description
1 polymer ?
#
loop_
_entity_poly.entity_id
_entity_poly.type
_entity_poly.pdbx_seq_one_letter_code
_entity_poly.pdbx_strand_id
1 'polypeptide(L)'
;MSTSKSTKPQRRAPRLPSSDEAERLAHAQWVNPTEAGLRRTRRRLVRLMWYARAEQKSHLRAAYHRAYLWVCEMQAQHEWDIPAAIRETRQRNRKQPQAQYQREILQAHGAKTNPRRAQLRSEQQQRDLDRVRSNALAHALWAVHQGERDWTPLPVKDSDSTLAPGGEPTTGRPTGPSYLVVQVPPSAYGDPCRLELYRADYEALLAVWGYDRAARARRLRDKLRGSSAPDDLDALFDLACASAAHPNLALSWHGYVTSSRLGDVFAPHAASGGMQMASHRSGDLREALQEVYCQCRVVDTNLAL
;
A
#
# COMPACT_ATOMS: atom_id res chain seq x y z
N MET A 1 24.47 -24.24 -26.94
CA MET A 1 23.30 -23.56 -26.33
C MET A 1 23.83 -22.43 -25.47
N SER A 2 23.90 -21.21 -26.04
CA SER A 2 24.47 -20.04 -25.37
C SER A 2 23.35 -19.23 -24.71
N THR A 3 23.44 -19.07 -23.39
CA THR A 3 22.53 -18.25 -22.59
C THR A 3 22.94 -16.79 -22.68
N SER A 4 22.13 -15.99 -23.39
CA SER A 4 22.26 -14.54 -23.45
C SER A 4 21.83 -13.94 -22.10
N LYS A 5 22.81 -13.47 -21.33
CA LYS A 5 22.57 -12.64 -20.13
C LYS A 5 21.94 -11.32 -20.56
N SER A 6 20.67 -11.11 -20.19
CA SER A 6 19.96 -9.85 -20.33
C SER A 6 20.55 -8.81 -19.38
N THR A 7 21.43 -7.95 -19.91
CA THR A 7 22.02 -6.82 -19.21
C THR A 7 20.98 -5.70 -19.14
N LYS A 8 20.40 -5.45 -17.95
CA LYS A 8 19.51 -4.30 -17.73
C LYS A 8 20.22 -3.00 -18.15
N PRO A 9 19.54 -2.08 -18.85
CA PRO A 9 20.16 -0.84 -19.29
C PRO A 9 20.54 0.01 -18.08
N GLN A 10 21.84 0.24 -17.88
CA GLN A 10 22.34 1.25 -16.97
C GLN A 10 21.74 2.60 -17.37
N ARG A 11 20.98 3.22 -16.47
CA ARG A 11 20.49 4.60 -16.62
C ARG A 11 21.71 5.51 -16.82
N ARG A 12 21.97 5.91 -18.07
CA ARG A 12 23.03 6.87 -18.40
C ARG A 12 22.81 8.14 -17.58
N ALA A 13 23.88 8.60 -16.91
CA ALA A 13 23.86 9.88 -16.22
C ALA A 13 23.43 10.98 -17.21
N PRO A 14 22.60 11.95 -16.78
CA PRO A 14 22.19 13.04 -17.66
C PRO A 14 23.44 13.78 -18.15
N ARG A 15 23.55 13.96 -19.47
CA ARG A 15 24.67 14.70 -20.08
C ARG A 15 24.77 16.08 -19.44
N LEU A 16 25.96 16.43 -18.95
CA LEU A 16 26.24 17.75 -18.41
C LEU A 16 26.15 18.78 -19.53
N PRO A 17 25.32 19.83 -19.40
CA PRO A 17 25.23 20.91 -20.38
C PRO A 17 26.55 21.68 -20.44
N SER A 18 26.86 22.29 -21.58
CA SER A 18 28.07 23.13 -21.69
C SER A 18 27.99 24.37 -20.80
N SER A 19 29.10 25.08 -20.62
CA SER A 19 29.13 26.39 -19.93
C SER A 19 28.09 27.34 -20.53
N ASP A 20 28.06 27.42 -21.84
CA ASP A 20 27.24 28.38 -22.60
C ASP A 20 25.76 28.03 -22.52
N GLU A 21 25.42 26.75 -22.36
CA GLU A 21 24.05 26.31 -22.10
C GLU A 21 23.60 26.63 -20.68
N ALA A 22 24.49 26.51 -19.69
CA ALA A 22 24.17 26.87 -18.32
C ALA A 22 24.03 28.39 -18.12
N GLU A 23 24.87 29.17 -18.81
CA GLU A 23 24.75 30.63 -18.87
C GLU A 23 23.48 31.05 -19.61
N ARG A 24 23.15 30.43 -20.75
CA ARG A 24 21.86 30.66 -21.44
C ARG A 24 20.65 30.32 -20.56
N LEU A 25 20.70 29.24 -19.78
CA LEU A 25 19.63 28.87 -18.84
C LEU A 25 19.47 29.89 -17.71
N ALA A 26 20.58 30.47 -17.22
CA ALA A 26 20.54 31.55 -16.24
C ALA A 26 20.00 32.84 -16.89
N HIS A 27 20.51 33.23 -18.06
CA HIS A 27 20.05 34.38 -18.83
C HIS A 27 18.59 34.28 -19.29
N ALA A 28 18.05 33.08 -19.54
CA ALA A 28 16.63 32.92 -19.88
C ALA A 28 15.70 33.37 -18.74
N GLN A 29 16.17 33.33 -17.48
CA GLN A 29 15.42 33.86 -16.33
C GLN A 29 15.61 35.37 -16.12
N TRP A 30 16.51 35.99 -16.88
CA TRP A 30 16.75 37.44 -16.86
C TRP A 30 15.65 38.21 -17.58
N VAL A 31 15.21 37.66 -18.72
CA VAL A 31 14.23 38.32 -19.59
C VAL A 31 12.85 38.38 -18.93
N ASN A 32 12.53 37.41 -18.06
CA ASN A 32 11.29 37.37 -17.28
C ASN A 32 11.52 36.66 -15.92
N PRO A 33 12.02 37.37 -14.89
CA PRO A 33 12.37 36.78 -13.61
C PRO A 33 11.10 36.47 -12.79
N THR A 34 10.79 35.19 -12.64
CA THR A 34 9.77 34.71 -11.69
C THR A 34 10.43 34.06 -10.47
N GLU A 35 9.82 34.18 -9.29
CA GLU A 35 10.36 33.57 -8.08
C GLU A 35 10.49 32.03 -8.23
N ALA A 36 9.47 31.39 -8.80
CA ALA A 36 9.47 29.95 -9.04
C ALA A 36 10.56 29.55 -10.06
N GLY A 37 10.74 30.34 -11.12
CA GLY A 37 11.76 30.13 -12.15
C GLY A 37 13.18 30.24 -11.60
N LEU A 38 13.50 31.31 -10.87
CA LEU A 38 14.82 31.50 -10.25
C LEU A 38 15.12 30.42 -9.19
N ARG A 39 14.14 30.02 -8.37
CA ARG A 39 14.29 28.87 -7.43
C ARG A 39 14.56 27.56 -8.16
N ARG A 40 13.88 27.29 -9.28
CA ARG A 40 14.07 26.08 -10.10
C ARG A 40 15.45 26.05 -10.75
N THR A 41 15.88 27.16 -11.32
CA THR A 41 17.20 27.33 -11.94
C THR A 41 18.32 27.18 -10.92
N ARG A 42 18.18 27.78 -9.73
CA ARG A 42 19.12 27.61 -8.61
C ARG A 42 19.33 26.14 -8.23
N ARG A 43 18.23 25.41 -7.99
CA ARG A 43 18.28 23.96 -7.67
C ARG A 43 18.88 23.13 -8.80
N ARG A 44 18.65 23.51 -10.06
CA ARG A 44 19.23 22.85 -11.23
C ARG A 44 20.74 23.05 -11.27
N LEU A 45 21.24 24.27 -11.08
CA LEU A 45 22.66 24.59 -11.03
C LEU A 45 23.39 23.85 -9.90
N VAL A 46 22.77 23.70 -8.73
CA VAL A 46 23.32 22.89 -7.63
C VAL A 46 23.53 21.43 -8.03
N ARG A 47 22.55 20.83 -8.72
CA ARG A 47 22.68 19.45 -9.22
C ARG A 47 23.78 19.34 -10.27
N LEU A 48 23.87 20.29 -11.20
CA LEU A 48 24.88 20.31 -12.25
C LEU A 48 26.30 20.47 -11.67
N MET A 49 26.50 21.34 -10.67
CA MET A 49 27.76 21.46 -9.94
C MET A 49 28.18 20.15 -9.27
N TRP A 50 27.22 19.40 -8.72
CA TRP A 50 27.50 18.11 -8.12
C TRP A 50 27.91 17.06 -9.16
N TYR A 51 27.18 16.96 -10.28
CA TYR A 51 27.54 16.05 -11.37
C TYR A 51 28.92 16.40 -11.96
N ALA A 52 29.22 17.68 -12.16
CA ALA A 52 30.54 18.13 -12.60
C ALA A 52 31.65 17.77 -11.61
N ARG A 53 31.39 17.83 -10.29
CA ARG A 53 32.33 17.36 -9.27
C ARG A 53 32.55 15.85 -9.34
N ALA A 54 31.48 15.07 -9.49
CA ALA A 54 31.54 13.61 -9.57
C ALA A 54 32.31 13.14 -10.82
N GLU A 55 32.16 13.84 -11.94
CA GLU A 55 32.88 13.60 -13.19
C GLU A 55 34.26 14.30 -13.25
N GLN A 56 34.72 14.91 -12.14
CA GLN A 56 36.00 15.63 -12.04
C GLN A 56 36.18 16.79 -13.04
N LYS A 57 35.09 17.37 -13.55
CA LYS A 57 35.09 18.49 -14.50
C LYS A 57 35.11 19.84 -13.76
N SER A 58 36.28 20.24 -13.29
CA SER A 58 36.50 21.46 -12.49
C SER A 58 36.05 22.75 -13.19
N HIS A 59 36.30 22.88 -14.50
CA HIS A 59 35.91 24.06 -15.29
C HIS A 59 34.38 24.24 -15.37
N LEU A 60 33.62 23.16 -15.62
CA LEU A 60 32.15 23.21 -15.62
C LEU A 60 31.60 23.55 -14.24
N ARG A 61 32.19 22.99 -13.18
CA ARG A 61 31.81 23.31 -11.80
C ARG A 61 31.99 24.80 -11.50
N ALA A 62 33.10 25.39 -11.93
CA ALA A 62 33.36 26.82 -11.76
C ALA A 62 32.35 27.67 -12.54
N ALA A 63 32.05 27.31 -13.79
CA ALA A 63 31.03 27.99 -14.61
C ALA A 63 29.64 27.96 -13.97
N TYR A 64 29.19 26.78 -13.53
CA TYR A 64 27.89 26.64 -12.85
C TYR A 64 27.84 27.37 -11.51
N HIS A 65 28.96 27.46 -10.79
CA HIS A 65 29.03 28.21 -9.53
C HIS A 65 28.89 29.73 -9.77
N ARG A 66 29.52 30.27 -10.82
CA ARG A 66 29.34 31.67 -11.24
C ARG A 66 27.87 31.95 -11.57
N ALA A 67 27.24 31.10 -12.39
CA ALA A 67 25.82 31.22 -12.71
C ALA A 67 24.91 31.11 -11.47
N TYR A 68 25.27 30.27 -10.50
CA TYR A 68 24.53 30.13 -9.23
C TYR A 68 24.59 31.39 -8.37
N LEU A 69 25.79 31.98 -8.20
CA LEU A 69 25.95 33.23 -7.45
C LEU A 69 25.15 34.35 -8.09
N TRP A 70 25.17 34.42 -9.41
CA TRP A 70 24.43 35.40 -10.19
C TRP A 70 22.90 35.25 -10.01
N VAL A 71 22.36 34.03 -10.06
CA VAL A 71 20.93 33.78 -9.76
C VAL A 71 20.57 34.17 -8.33
N CYS A 72 21.47 33.99 -7.36
CA CYS A 72 21.24 34.40 -5.98
C CYS A 72 21.21 35.92 -5.82
N GLU A 73 22.04 36.65 -6.57
CA GLU A 73 22.04 38.11 -6.62
C GLU A 73 20.74 38.64 -7.24
N MET A 74 20.31 38.09 -8.37
CA MET A 74 19.01 38.42 -8.99
C MET A 74 17.84 38.18 -8.03
N GLN A 75 17.85 37.05 -7.33
CA GLN A 75 16.83 36.73 -6.33
C GLN A 75 16.81 37.74 -5.16
N ALA A 76 17.93 38.42 -4.90
CA ALA A 76 18.04 39.43 -3.85
C ALA A 76 17.61 40.83 -4.31
N GLN A 77 17.70 41.13 -5.60
CA GLN A 77 17.30 42.42 -6.19
C GLN A 77 15.79 42.53 -6.41
N HIS A 78 15.09 41.40 -6.58
CA HIS A 78 13.63 41.40 -6.72
C HIS A 78 12.92 41.26 -5.36
N GLU A 79 12.28 42.34 -4.93
CA GLU A 79 11.38 42.36 -3.78
C GLU A 79 10.01 41.81 -4.16
N TRP A 80 9.90 40.48 -4.27
CA TRP A 80 8.56 39.87 -4.27
C TRP A 80 7.92 40.08 -2.89
N ASP A 81 6.60 40.13 -2.81
CA ASP A 81 5.85 40.28 -1.55
C ASP A 81 6.15 39.12 -0.59
N ILE A 82 7.19 39.31 0.21
CA ILE A 82 7.77 38.27 1.04
C ILE A 82 7.74 38.75 2.50
N PRO A 83 7.17 37.95 3.41
CA PRO A 83 7.18 38.21 4.85
C PRO A 83 8.59 38.55 5.38
N ALA A 84 8.69 39.47 6.33
CA ALA A 84 9.96 39.97 6.88
C ALA A 84 10.90 38.85 7.37
N ALA A 85 10.36 37.80 8.00
CA ALA A 85 11.12 36.62 8.44
C ALA A 85 11.82 35.86 7.30
N ILE A 86 11.20 35.82 6.11
CA ILE A 86 11.78 35.20 4.92
C ILE A 86 12.83 36.14 4.29
N ARG A 87 12.66 37.47 4.38
CA ARG A 87 13.67 38.45 3.95
C ARG A 87 14.96 38.33 4.76
N GLU A 88 14.88 38.23 6.09
CA GLU A 88 16.06 38.03 6.95
C GLU A 88 16.79 36.71 6.66
N THR A 89 16.02 35.64 6.40
CA THR A 89 16.58 34.34 6.02
C THR A 89 17.32 34.44 4.69
N ARG A 90 16.78 35.19 3.71
CA ARG A 90 17.46 35.46 2.43
C ARG A 90 18.70 36.32 2.59
N GLN A 91 18.68 37.34 3.43
CA GLN A 91 19.86 38.17 3.70
C GLN A 91 20.99 37.36 4.38
N ARG A 92 20.64 36.47 5.33
CA ARG A 92 21.62 35.53 5.93
C ARG A 92 22.22 34.60 4.88
N ASN A 93 21.38 34.05 4.01
CA ASN A 93 21.82 33.20 2.91
C ASN A 93 22.71 33.95 1.90
N ARG A 94 22.44 35.24 1.64
CA ARG A 94 23.26 36.13 0.81
C ARG A 94 24.66 36.32 1.38
N LYS A 95 24.79 36.47 2.70
CA LYS A 95 26.10 36.63 3.38
C LYS A 95 26.90 35.32 3.41
N GLN A 96 26.25 34.17 3.22
CA GLN A 96 26.88 32.85 3.31
C GLN A 96 26.47 31.91 2.16
N PRO A 97 26.81 32.25 0.90
CA PRO A 97 26.40 31.48 -0.27
C PRO A 97 26.97 30.06 -0.26
N GLN A 98 28.16 29.86 0.31
CA GLN A 98 28.76 28.54 0.48
C GLN A 98 27.99 27.65 1.47
N ALA A 99 27.53 28.20 2.60
CA ALA A 99 26.73 27.47 3.57
C ALA A 99 25.35 27.10 3.00
N GLN A 100 24.74 27.99 2.23
CA GLN A 100 23.51 27.69 1.49
C GLN A 100 23.73 26.59 0.45
N TYR A 101 24.81 26.65 -0.32
CA TYR A 101 25.18 25.63 -1.30
C TYR A 101 25.35 24.26 -0.63
N GLN A 102 26.05 24.18 0.50
CA GLN A 102 26.21 22.93 1.26
C GLN A 102 24.87 22.39 1.76
N ARG A 103 23.97 23.25 2.27
CA ARG A 103 22.60 22.83 2.67
C ARG A 103 21.79 22.32 1.48
N GLU A 104 21.88 22.96 0.32
CA GLU A 104 21.16 22.54 -0.88
C GLU A 104 21.71 21.23 -1.47
N ILE A 105 23.02 21.00 -1.40
CA ILE A 105 23.63 19.69 -1.67
C ILE A 105 23.04 18.66 -0.70
N LEU A 106 23.06 18.91 0.61
CA LEU A 106 22.53 17.98 1.61
C LEU A 106 21.03 17.71 1.41
N GLN A 107 20.23 18.68 0.98
CA GLN A 107 18.82 18.47 0.65
C GLN A 107 18.62 17.70 -0.67
N ALA A 108 19.43 17.99 -1.69
CA ALA A 108 19.38 17.31 -2.99
C ALA A 108 19.83 15.84 -2.89
N HIS A 109 20.82 15.55 -2.03
CA HIS A 109 21.32 14.20 -1.76
C HIS A 109 20.51 13.47 -0.70
N GLY A 110 20.15 14.16 0.39
CA GLY A 110 19.24 13.64 1.41
C GLY A 110 17.89 13.22 0.83
N ALA A 111 17.42 13.78 -0.29
CA ALA A 111 16.22 13.26 -0.95
C ALA A 111 16.34 11.80 -1.48
N LYS A 112 17.57 11.30 -1.69
CA LYS A 112 17.85 9.90 -2.11
C LYS A 112 18.34 9.01 -0.96
N THR A 113 18.91 9.59 0.10
CA THR A 113 19.44 8.89 1.28
C THR A 113 18.76 9.30 2.59
N ASN A 114 17.54 9.83 2.56
CA ASN A 114 16.79 10.06 3.79
C ASN A 114 16.25 8.69 4.23
N PRO A 115 16.81 8.08 5.30
CA PRO A 115 16.35 6.78 5.79
C PRO A 115 14.86 6.81 6.05
N ARG A 116 14.31 7.97 6.49
CA ARG A 116 12.88 8.16 6.71
C ARG A 116 12.04 8.05 5.43
N ARG A 117 12.53 8.49 4.28
CA ARG A 117 11.81 8.33 3.00
C ARG A 117 11.95 6.93 2.42
N ALA A 118 13.08 6.28 2.62
CA ALA A 118 13.26 4.88 2.25
C ALA A 118 12.35 3.99 3.10
N GLN A 119 12.29 4.25 4.41
CA GLN A 119 11.41 3.61 5.37
C GLN A 119 9.93 3.83 5.04
N LEU A 120 9.50 5.07 4.76
CA LEU A 120 8.12 5.33 4.34
C LEU A 120 7.74 4.59 3.05
N ARG A 121 8.69 4.39 2.12
CA ARG A 121 8.45 3.61 0.91
C ARG A 121 8.37 2.12 1.19
N SER A 122 9.23 1.58 2.06
CA SER A 122 9.16 0.17 2.45
C SER A 122 7.89 -0.12 3.25
N GLU A 123 7.48 0.78 4.15
CA GLU A 123 6.20 0.70 4.87
C GLU A 123 5.01 0.79 3.91
N GLN A 124 5.07 1.67 2.91
CA GLN A 124 4.03 1.73 1.88
C GLN A 124 3.96 0.44 1.06
N GLN A 125 5.11 -0.06 0.62
CA GLN A 125 5.22 -1.30 -0.16
C GLN A 125 4.72 -2.50 0.65
N GLN A 126 5.05 -2.59 1.93
CA GLN A 126 4.56 -3.64 2.82
C GLN A 126 3.04 -3.58 2.97
N ARG A 127 2.48 -2.38 3.21
CA ARG A 127 1.02 -2.21 3.28
C ARG A 127 0.32 -2.61 1.99
N ASP A 128 0.91 -2.30 0.83
CA ASP A 128 0.35 -2.68 -0.46
C ASP A 128 0.45 -4.19 -0.72
N LEU A 129 1.53 -4.84 -0.26
CA LEU A 129 1.66 -6.29 -0.27
C LEU A 129 0.61 -6.97 0.63
N ASP A 130 0.41 -6.46 1.85
CA ASP A 130 -0.59 -7.00 2.79
C ASP A 130 -2.01 -6.89 2.23
N ARG A 131 -2.31 -5.83 1.48
CA ARG A 131 -3.59 -5.66 0.76
C ARG A 131 -3.78 -6.68 -0.36
N VAL A 132 -2.73 -6.97 -1.12
CA VAL A 132 -2.77 -8.03 -2.16
C VAL A 132 -3.01 -9.40 -1.52
N ARG A 133 -2.31 -9.69 -0.43
CA ARG A 133 -2.50 -10.93 0.36
C ARG A 133 -3.92 -11.03 0.91
N SER A 134 -4.44 -9.93 1.44
CA SER A 134 -5.82 -9.81 1.93
C SER A 134 -6.84 -10.10 0.82
N ASN A 135 -6.68 -9.55 -0.40
CA ASN A 135 -7.58 -9.87 -1.50
C ASN A 135 -7.57 -11.37 -1.86
N ALA A 136 -6.39 -11.99 -1.93
CA ALA A 136 -6.28 -13.42 -2.22
C ALA A 136 -7.01 -14.27 -1.17
N LEU A 137 -6.89 -13.88 0.09
CA LEU A 137 -7.62 -14.51 1.20
C LEU A 137 -9.13 -14.31 1.08
N ALA A 138 -9.59 -13.09 0.78
CA ALA A 138 -11.00 -12.78 0.58
C ALA A 138 -11.62 -13.64 -0.54
N HIS A 139 -10.89 -13.81 -1.64
CA HIS A 139 -11.33 -14.63 -2.78
C HIS A 139 -11.42 -16.11 -2.39
N ALA A 140 -10.43 -16.61 -1.64
CA ALA A 140 -10.44 -17.98 -1.16
C ALA A 140 -11.63 -18.25 -0.22
N LEU A 141 -11.93 -17.32 0.71
CA LEU A 141 -13.05 -17.45 1.64
C LEU A 141 -14.41 -17.28 0.95
N TRP A 142 -14.51 -16.41 -0.06
CA TRP A 142 -15.69 -16.35 -0.91
C TRP A 142 -15.90 -17.69 -1.63
N ALA A 143 -14.87 -18.28 -2.24
CA ALA A 143 -14.96 -19.59 -2.89
C ALA A 143 -15.38 -20.70 -1.92
N VAL A 144 -14.88 -20.68 -0.68
CA VAL A 144 -15.34 -21.59 0.38
C VAL A 144 -16.83 -21.41 0.68
N HIS A 145 -17.29 -20.16 0.78
CA HIS A 145 -18.69 -19.86 1.03
C HIS A 145 -19.60 -20.26 -0.16
N GLN A 146 -19.11 -20.19 -1.39
CA GLN A 146 -19.82 -20.65 -2.58
C GLN A 146 -19.78 -22.19 -2.75
N GLY A 147 -19.00 -22.91 -1.92
CA GLY A 147 -18.80 -24.35 -2.07
C GLY A 147 -17.87 -24.74 -3.22
N GLU A 148 -17.13 -23.79 -3.79
CA GLU A 148 -16.12 -24.02 -4.83
C GLU A 148 -14.78 -24.50 -4.25
N ARG A 149 -14.62 -24.38 -2.92
CA ARG A 149 -13.39 -24.68 -2.22
C ARG A 149 -13.65 -25.25 -0.84
N ASP A 150 -12.87 -26.25 -0.45
CA ASP A 150 -12.97 -26.87 0.86
C ASP A 150 -11.82 -26.50 1.80
N TRP A 151 -12.11 -26.62 3.10
CA TRP A 151 -11.09 -26.60 4.15
C TRP A 151 -10.28 -27.90 4.09
N THR A 152 -8.95 -27.79 4.21
CA THR A 152 -8.07 -28.95 4.29
C THR A 152 -8.07 -29.50 5.72
N PRO A 153 -8.45 -30.77 5.95
CA PRO A 153 -8.40 -31.36 7.28
C PRO A 153 -6.95 -31.47 7.75
N LEU A 154 -6.72 -31.19 9.04
CA LEU A 154 -5.43 -31.48 9.66
C LEU A 154 -5.34 -32.99 9.90
N PRO A 155 -4.17 -33.62 9.64
CA PRO A 155 -3.96 -35.00 10.03
C PRO A 155 -4.00 -35.07 11.56
N VAL A 156 -5.12 -35.58 12.09
CA VAL A 156 -5.19 -35.96 13.49
C VAL A 156 -4.29 -37.18 13.61
N LYS A 157 -3.23 -37.07 14.40
CA LYS A 157 -2.39 -38.23 14.71
C LYS A 157 -3.31 -39.24 15.39
N ASP A 158 -3.53 -40.39 14.74
CA ASP A 158 -4.36 -41.47 15.27
C ASP A 158 -3.91 -41.77 16.69
N SER A 159 -4.68 -41.24 17.63
CA SER A 159 -4.60 -41.61 19.02
C SER A 159 -5.61 -42.73 19.08
N ASP A 160 -5.14 -43.96 19.20
CA ASP A 160 -5.97 -45.16 19.32
C ASP A 160 -7.16 -44.90 20.26
N SER A 161 -8.34 -44.67 19.68
CA SER A 161 -9.60 -44.72 20.41
C SER A 161 -10.63 -45.44 19.55
N THR A 162 -10.61 -46.76 19.75
CA THR A 162 -11.69 -47.73 19.57
C THR A 162 -13.13 -47.20 19.57
N LEU A 163 -13.89 -47.66 18.57
CA LEU A 163 -15.36 -47.91 18.50
C LEU A 163 -16.28 -46.67 18.37
N ALA A 164 -17.30 -46.62 17.50
CA ALA A 164 -18.19 -47.68 17.02
C ALA A 164 -18.73 -47.44 15.58
N PRO A 165 -19.31 -48.46 14.91
CA PRO A 165 -19.83 -48.38 13.54
C PRO A 165 -21.32 -48.04 13.50
N GLY A 166 -21.75 -47.25 12.53
CA GLY A 166 -23.15 -47.17 12.12
C GLY A 166 -23.65 -45.77 11.75
N GLY A 167 -24.11 -45.61 10.50
CA GLY A 167 -24.92 -44.48 10.06
C GLY A 167 -24.35 -43.76 8.84
N GLU A 168 -24.88 -44.13 7.67
CA GLU A 168 -25.05 -43.42 6.39
C GLU A 168 -23.98 -42.41 5.88
N PRO A 169 -23.78 -42.30 4.55
CA PRO A 169 -22.88 -41.32 3.98
C PRO A 169 -23.48 -39.91 4.12
N THR A 170 -23.22 -39.26 5.25
CA THR A 170 -23.43 -37.82 5.37
C THR A 170 -22.54 -37.11 4.37
N THR A 171 -23.09 -36.13 3.66
CA THR A 171 -22.41 -35.01 3.00
C THR A 171 -21.53 -34.28 4.02
N GLY A 172 -20.41 -34.90 4.37
CA GLY A 172 -19.64 -34.58 5.57
C GLY A 172 -18.78 -33.37 5.35
N ARG A 173 -19.23 -32.21 5.83
CA ARG A 173 -18.32 -31.15 6.25
C ARG A 173 -17.28 -31.77 7.18
N PRO A 174 -15.97 -31.51 7.01
CA PRO A 174 -14.98 -32.00 7.96
C PRO A 174 -15.32 -31.45 9.35
N THR A 175 -15.62 -32.37 10.28
CA THR A 175 -15.96 -32.11 11.70
C THR A 175 -14.71 -32.03 12.59
N GLY A 176 -13.51 -32.19 12.01
CA GLY A 176 -12.23 -32.10 12.69
C GLY A 176 -11.49 -30.77 12.45
N PRO A 177 -10.35 -30.54 13.14
CA PRO A 177 -9.54 -29.36 12.97
C PRO A 177 -9.06 -29.25 11.51
N SER A 178 -9.21 -28.09 10.91
CA SER A 178 -8.91 -27.88 9.49
C SER A 178 -8.35 -26.47 9.23
N TYR A 179 -7.76 -26.28 8.06
CA TYR A 179 -7.13 -25.04 7.65
C TYR A 179 -7.34 -24.77 6.17
N LEU A 180 -7.30 -23.49 5.80
CA LEU A 180 -7.39 -23.03 4.42
C LEU A 180 -6.02 -22.56 3.98
N VAL A 181 -5.49 -23.19 2.93
CA VAL A 181 -4.25 -22.77 2.28
C VAL A 181 -4.58 -21.76 1.19
N VAL A 182 -3.95 -20.58 1.16
CA VAL A 182 -4.15 -19.60 0.09
C VAL A 182 -2.82 -19.33 -0.60
N GLN A 183 -2.77 -19.55 -1.91
CA GLN A 183 -1.61 -19.21 -2.72
C GLN A 183 -1.73 -17.76 -3.19
N VAL A 184 -0.78 -16.92 -2.79
CA VAL A 184 -0.70 -15.52 -3.23
C VAL A 184 0.25 -15.45 -4.41
N PRO A 185 -0.23 -15.05 -5.60
CA PRO A 185 0.62 -14.97 -6.79
C PRO A 185 1.69 -13.88 -6.64
N PRO A 186 2.77 -13.94 -7.45
CA PRO A 186 3.75 -12.86 -7.52
C PRO A 186 3.06 -11.53 -7.87
N SER A 187 3.51 -10.44 -7.24
CA SER A 187 2.97 -9.10 -7.50
C SER A 187 4.08 -8.07 -7.63
N ALA A 188 3.73 -6.86 -8.04
CA ALA A 188 4.68 -5.74 -8.09
C ALA A 188 5.24 -5.35 -6.71
N TYR A 189 4.61 -5.82 -5.62
CA TYR A 189 4.93 -5.45 -4.25
C TYR A 189 5.73 -6.52 -3.50
N GLY A 190 5.72 -7.78 -3.96
CA GLY A 190 6.43 -8.88 -3.32
C GLY A 190 6.32 -10.22 -4.05
N ASP A 191 7.17 -11.15 -3.61
CA ASP A 191 7.27 -12.52 -4.09
C ASP A 191 6.03 -13.35 -3.75
N PRO A 192 5.78 -14.47 -4.47
CA PRO A 192 4.69 -15.36 -4.13
C PRO A 192 4.87 -15.92 -2.72
N CYS A 193 3.76 -16.15 -2.04
CA CYS A 193 3.78 -16.72 -0.69
C CYS A 193 2.50 -17.53 -0.44
N ARG A 194 2.53 -18.34 0.62
CA ARG A 194 1.40 -19.14 1.07
C ARG A 194 0.85 -18.57 2.37
N LEU A 195 -0.46 -18.40 2.44
CA LEU A 195 -1.16 -18.09 3.69
C LEU A 195 -1.86 -19.34 4.20
N GLU A 196 -1.89 -19.50 5.51
CA GLU A 196 -2.65 -20.55 6.18
C GLU A 196 -3.58 -19.91 7.19
N LEU A 197 -4.88 -20.19 7.08
CA LEU A 197 -5.90 -19.76 8.02
C LEU A 197 -6.51 -20.99 8.68
N TYR A 198 -6.41 -21.13 9.99
CA TYR A 198 -7.10 -22.22 10.69
C TYR A 198 -8.58 -21.91 10.79
N ARG A 199 -9.41 -22.94 10.58
CA ARG A 199 -10.87 -22.81 10.62
C ARG A 199 -11.35 -22.36 12.00
N ALA A 200 -10.76 -22.88 13.06
CA ALA A 200 -11.09 -22.53 14.43
C ALA A 200 -10.89 -21.03 14.72
N ASP A 201 -9.76 -20.45 14.27
CA ASP A 201 -9.47 -19.02 14.47
C ASP A 201 -10.45 -18.13 13.69
N TYR A 202 -10.78 -18.55 12.46
CA TYR A 202 -11.77 -17.86 11.65
C TYR A 202 -13.18 -17.92 12.27
N GLU A 203 -13.63 -19.09 12.71
CA GLU A 203 -14.95 -19.26 13.35
C GLU A 203 -15.03 -18.52 14.70
N ALA A 204 -13.95 -18.52 15.49
CA ALA A 204 -13.86 -17.75 16.73
C ALA A 204 -13.99 -16.25 16.47
N LEU A 205 -13.30 -15.73 15.45
CA LEU A 205 -13.40 -14.32 15.05
C LEU A 205 -14.83 -13.96 14.62
N LEU A 206 -15.47 -14.80 13.81
CA LEU A 206 -16.86 -14.61 13.40
C LEU A 206 -17.83 -14.62 14.60
N ALA A 207 -17.58 -15.47 15.59
CA ALA A 207 -18.38 -15.51 16.82
C ALA A 207 -18.25 -14.21 17.62
N VAL A 208 -17.03 -13.66 17.75
CA VAL A 208 -16.78 -12.35 18.40
C VAL A 208 -17.57 -11.23 17.72
N TRP A 209 -17.61 -11.22 16.38
CA TRP A 209 -18.39 -10.23 15.65
C TRP A 209 -19.91 -10.44 15.75
N GLY A 210 -20.36 -11.60 16.19
CA GLY A 210 -21.77 -11.99 16.17
C GLY A 210 -22.28 -12.31 14.75
N TYR A 211 -21.45 -12.93 13.91
CA TYR A 211 -21.75 -13.23 12.51
C TYR A 211 -23.06 -14.00 12.32
N ASP A 212 -23.31 -15.04 13.13
CA ASP A 212 -24.54 -15.84 13.04
C ASP A 212 -25.79 -15.00 13.26
N ARG A 213 -25.72 -14.04 14.19
CA ARG A 213 -26.80 -13.08 14.45
C ARG A 213 -27.05 -12.19 13.24
N ALA A 214 -25.99 -11.62 12.68
CA ALA A 214 -26.07 -10.77 11.50
C ALA A 214 -26.63 -11.53 10.28
N ALA A 215 -26.17 -12.76 10.05
CA ALA A 215 -26.63 -13.62 8.97
C ALA A 215 -28.10 -14.04 9.15
N ARG A 216 -28.55 -14.30 10.38
CA ARG A 216 -29.96 -14.61 10.70
C ARG A 216 -30.84 -13.38 10.51
N ALA A 217 -30.44 -12.22 11.02
CA ALA A 217 -31.17 -10.97 10.85
C ALA A 217 -31.33 -10.59 9.38
N ARG A 218 -30.28 -10.79 8.56
CA ARG A 218 -30.34 -10.56 7.11
C ARG A 218 -31.34 -11.48 6.43
N ARG A 219 -31.30 -12.79 6.72
CA ARG A 219 -32.25 -13.78 6.18
C ARG A 219 -33.70 -13.44 6.55
N LEU A 220 -33.96 -13.09 7.81
CA LEU A 220 -35.30 -12.67 8.25
C LEU A 220 -35.76 -11.40 7.53
N ARG A 221 -34.88 -10.39 7.39
CA ARG A 221 -35.21 -9.17 6.67
C ARG A 221 -35.53 -9.42 5.18
N ASP A 222 -34.78 -10.30 4.54
CA ASP A 222 -35.02 -10.64 3.13
C ASP A 222 -36.31 -11.46 2.96
N LYS A 223 -36.64 -12.35 3.92
CA LYS A 223 -37.94 -13.04 4.00
C LYS A 223 -39.09 -12.05 4.20
N LEU A 224 -38.94 -11.07 5.09
CA LEU A 224 -39.93 -10.04 5.38
C LEU A 224 -40.20 -9.09 4.19
N ARG A 225 -39.23 -8.91 3.29
CA ARG A 225 -39.46 -8.18 2.03
C ARG A 225 -40.34 -8.96 1.05
N GLY A 226 -40.44 -10.29 1.19
CA GLY A 226 -41.24 -11.17 0.36
C GLY A 226 -42.58 -11.59 0.98
N SER A 227 -42.74 -11.51 2.31
CA SER A 227 -44.00 -11.76 3.02
C SER A 227 -44.00 -11.11 4.41
N SER A 228 -45.17 -10.68 4.89
CA SER A 228 -45.32 -10.12 6.25
C SER A 228 -45.82 -11.21 7.22
N ALA A 229 -44.91 -11.96 7.84
CA ALA A 229 -45.25 -12.89 8.92
C ALA A 229 -44.96 -12.24 10.28
N PRO A 230 -45.92 -12.21 11.24
CA PRO A 230 -45.72 -11.61 12.55
C PRO A 230 -44.53 -12.19 13.33
N ASP A 231 -44.39 -13.53 13.35
CA ASP A 231 -43.32 -14.21 14.08
C ASP A 231 -41.90 -13.85 13.58
N ASP A 232 -41.75 -13.54 12.29
CA ASP A 232 -40.47 -13.13 11.73
C ASP A 232 -40.11 -11.67 12.10
N LEU A 233 -41.11 -10.82 12.34
CA LEU A 233 -40.92 -9.45 12.84
C LEU A 233 -40.45 -9.46 14.29
N ASP A 234 -41.09 -10.27 15.14
CA ASP A 234 -40.71 -10.41 16.56
C ASP A 234 -39.29 -10.97 16.68
N ALA A 235 -38.97 -12.01 15.91
CA ALA A 235 -37.62 -12.58 15.88
C ALA A 235 -36.56 -11.57 15.37
N LEU A 236 -36.90 -10.70 14.41
CA LEU A 236 -36.00 -9.66 13.94
C LEU A 236 -35.80 -8.57 15.00
N PHE A 237 -36.85 -8.18 15.71
CA PHE A 237 -36.79 -7.22 16.80
C PHE A 237 -35.90 -7.72 17.93
N ASP A 238 -36.06 -8.98 18.37
CA ASP A 238 -35.21 -9.60 19.40
C ASP A 238 -33.73 -9.61 19.00
N LEU A 239 -33.44 -9.92 17.74
CA LEU A 239 -32.07 -9.90 17.21
C LEU A 239 -31.48 -8.49 17.16
N ALA A 240 -32.30 -7.46 16.94
CA ALA A 240 -31.88 -6.07 16.94
C ALA A 240 -31.62 -5.54 18.37
N CYS A 241 -32.41 -6.00 19.36
CA CYS A 241 -32.21 -5.65 20.76
C CYS A 241 -31.00 -6.35 21.39
N ALA A 242 -30.58 -7.49 20.85
CA ALA A 242 -29.40 -8.19 21.36
C ALA A 242 -28.10 -7.49 20.95
N SER A 243 -27.29 -7.05 21.92
CA SER A 243 -25.99 -6.40 21.68
C SER A 243 -24.97 -7.36 21.07
N ALA A 244 -24.41 -7.03 19.90
CA ALA A 244 -23.23 -7.69 19.32
C ALA A 244 -22.01 -6.77 19.49
N ALA A 245 -20.82 -7.33 19.65
CA ALA A 245 -19.60 -6.51 19.84
C ALA A 245 -19.26 -5.70 18.58
N HIS A 246 -19.35 -6.31 17.39
CA HIS A 246 -18.98 -5.68 16.11
C HIS A 246 -19.97 -6.00 14.96
N PRO A 247 -21.25 -5.59 15.06
CA PRO A 247 -22.28 -5.95 14.07
C PRO A 247 -21.99 -5.44 12.65
N ASN A 248 -21.30 -4.29 12.52
CA ASN A 248 -20.97 -3.71 11.21
C ASN A 248 -19.93 -4.53 10.44
N LEU A 249 -18.95 -5.11 11.15
CA LEU A 249 -17.96 -6.02 10.56
C LEU A 249 -18.64 -7.30 10.08
N ALA A 250 -19.47 -7.90 10.92
CA ALA A 250 -20.26 -9.08 10.58
C ALA A 250 -21.16 -8.86 9.35
N LEU A 251 -21.90 -7.74 9.31
CA LEU A 251 -22.81 -7.42 8.20
C LEU A 251 -22.07 -7.15 6.89
N SER A 252 -20.95 -6.42 6.95
CA SER A 252 -20.12 -6.11 5.79
C SER A 252 -19.45 -7.36 5.24
N TRP A 253 -18.88 -8.20 6.12
CA TRP A 253 -18.29 -9.48 5.75
C TRP A 253 -19.32 -10.43 5.15
N HIS A 254 -20.48 -10.60 5.81
CA HIS A 254 -21.57 -11.43 5.32
C HIS A 254 -22.01 -10.99 3.91
N GLY A 255 -22.25 -9.68 3.74
CA GLY A 255 -22.65 -9.13 2.44
C GLY A 255 -21.63 -9.36 1.33
N TYR A 256 -20.34 -9.41 1.66
CA TYR A 256 -19.27 -9.74 0.71
C TYR A 256 -19.27 -11.23 0.33
N VAL A 257 -19.19 -12.13 1.32
CA VAL A 257 -19.06 -13.57 1.06
C VAL A 257 -20.31 -14.20 0.45
N THR A 258 -21.50 -13.65 0.72
CA THR A 258 -22.75 -14.10 0.10
C THR A 258 -23.09 -13.39 -1.21
N SER A 259 -22.26 -12.43 -1.66
CA SER A 259 -22.54 -11.74 -2.91
C SER A 259 -22.37 -12.66 -4.11
N SER A 260 -23.23 -12.48 -5.12
CA SER A 260 -23.17 -13.24 -6.38
C SER A 260 -22.03 -12.82 -7.31
N ARG A 261 -21.34 -11.72 -6.99
CA ARG A 261 -20.24 -11.18 -7.80
C ARG A 261 -19.02 -10.95 -6.92
N LEU A 262 -17.98 -11.72 -7.19
CA LEU A 262 -16.68 -11.50 -6.62
C LEU A 262 -16.06 -10.22 -7.17
N GLY A 263 -15.40 -9.46 -6.29
CA GLY A 263 -14.55 -8.34 -6.70
C GLY A 263 -13.57 -7.99 -5.60
N ASP A 264 -12.47 -7.37 -5.97
CA ASP A 264 -11.42 -7.03 -5.02
C ASP A 264 -11.91 -6.06 -3.94
N VAL A 265 -11.36 -6.20 -2.72
CA VAL A 265 -11.57 -5.22 -1.65
C VAL A 265 -10.59 -4.05 -1.83
N PHE A 266 -9.37 -4.35 -2.27
CA PHE A 266 -8.36 -3.36 -2.62
C PHE A 266 -8.04 -3.39 -4.13
N ALA A 267 -8.05 -2.24 -4.78
CA ALA A 267 -7.71 -2.11 -6.20
C ALA A 267 -6.46 -1.24 -6.41
N PRO A 268 -5.70 -1.46 -7.49
CA PRO A 268 -4.60 -0.57 -7.87
C PRO A 268 -5.15 0.82 -8.21
N HIS A 269 -4.59 1.85 -7.59
CA HIS A 269 -5.01 3.23 -7.81
C HIS A 269 -4.00 3.96 -8.70
N ALA A 270 -4.42 4.31 -9.91
CA ALA A 270 -3.56 4.84 -10.97
C ALA A 270 -2.78 6.10 -10.57
N ALA A 271 -3.37 7.01 -9.78
CA ALA A 271 -2.73 8.27 -9.43
C ALA A 271 -1.72 8.15 -8.27
N SER A 272 -1.90 7.20 -7.36
CA SER A 272 -0.98 6.99 -6.22
C SER A 272 0.06 5.90 -6.50
N GLY A 273 -0.18 5.04 -7.49
CA GLY A 273 0.71 3.93 -7.85
C GLY A 273 0.77 2.81 -6.79
N GLY A 274 -0.20 2.77 -5.87
CA GLY A 274 -0.31 1.76 -4.82
C GLY A 274 -1.72 1.17 -4.74
N MET A 275 -1.96 0.32 -3.75
CA MET A 275 -3.27 -0.30 -3.53
C MET A 275 -4.16 0.63 -2.69
N GLN A 276 -5.43 0.76 -3.05
CA GLN A 276 -6.43 1.50 -2.27
C GLN A 276 -7.72 0.71 -2.17
N MET A 277 -8.63 1.12 -1.29
CA MET A 277 -9.96 0.50 -1.20
C MET A 277 -10.70 0.71 -2.52
N ALA A 278 -11.28 -0.35 -3.08
CA ALA A 278 -12.02 -0.26 -4.33
C ALA A 278 -13.27 0.63 -4.16
N SER A 279 -13.63 1.35 -5.23
CA SER A 279 -14.89 2.10 -5.27
C SER A 279 -16.04 1.12 -5.02
N HIS A 280 -16.96 1.44 -4.11
CA HIS A 280 -18.06 0.57 -3.63
C HIS A 280 -17.72 -0.46 -2.54
N ARG A 281 -16.56 -0.39 -1.91
CA ARG A 281 -16.26 -1.18 -0.69
C ARG A 281 -16.36 -0.30 0.55
N SER A 282 -16.86 -0.85 1.66
CA SER A 282 -17.00 -0.14 2.93
C SER A 282 -15.70 -0.19 3.75
N GLY A 283 -15.51 0.81 4.62
CA GLY A 283 -14.42 0.80 5.59
C GLY A 283 -14.49 -0.38 6.55
N ASP A 284 -15.70 -0.80 6.93
CA ASP A 284 -15.96 -1.96 7.78
C ASP A 284 -15.54 -3.28 7.09
N LEU A 285 -15.76 -3.43 5.78
CA LEU A 285 -15.30 -4.61 5.05
C LEU A 285 -13.78 -4.68 4.99
N ARG A 286 -13.12 -3.52 4.82
CA ARG A 286 -11.66 -3.43 4.87
C ARG A 286 -11.14 -3.87 6.23
N GLU A 287 -11.75 -3.39 7.32
CA GLU A 287 -11.37 -3.73 8.69
C GLU A 287 -11.60 -5.21 8.99
N ALA A 288 -12.78 -5.74 8.66
CA ALA A 288 -13.09 -7.17 8.79
C ALA A 288 -12.05 -8.03 8.07
N LEU A 289 -11.74 -7.70 6.80
CA LEU A 289 -10.75 -8.46 6.04
C LEU A 289 -9.33 -8.38 6.65
N GLN A 290 -8.95 -7.22 7.19
CA GLN A 290 -7.67 -7.07 7.86
C GLN A 290 -7.59 -7.92 9.14
N GLU A 291 -8.66 -7.98 9.92
CA GLU A 291 -8.73 -8.83 11.11
C GLU A 291 -8.65 -10.31 10.75
N VAL A 292 -9.33 -10.78 9.68
CA VAL A 292 -9.17 -12.16 9.20
C VAL A 292 -7.73 -12.41 8.74
N TYR A 293 -7.14 -11.47 8.00
CA TYR A 293 -5.75 -11.59 7.54
C TYR A 293 -4.75 -11.66 8.71
N CYS A 294 -5.01 -10.95 9.80
CA CYS A 294 -4.20 -11.03 11.02
C CYS A 294 -4.23 -12.42 11.69
N GLN A 295 -5.27 -13.24 11.43
CA GLN A 295 -5.31 -14.64 11.89
C GLN A 295 -4.51 -15.59 10.99
N CYS A 296 -4.00 -15.12 9.84
CA CYS A 296 -3.25 -15.96 8.93
C CYS A 296 -1.79 -16.11 9.34
N ARG A 297 -1.27 -17.33 9.20
CA ARG A 297 0.16 -17.59 9.18
C ARG A 297 0.71 -17.41 7.76
N VAL A 298 1.73 -16.57 7.60
CA VAL A 298 2.49 -16.46 6.35
C VAL A 298 3.56 -17.54 6.32
N VAL A 299 3.51 -18.40 5.31
CA VAL A 299 4.50 -19.45 5.07
C VAL A 299 5.28 -19.08 3.82
N ASP A 300 6.57 -18.81 4.01
CA ASP A 300 7.47 -18.54 2.90
C ASP A 300 7.65 -19.81 2.06
N THR A 301 7.34 -19.71 0.78
CA THR A 301 7.48 -20.81 -0.19
C THR A 301 8.93 -21.22 -0.45
N ASN A 302 9.92 -20.53 0.13
CA ASN A 302 11.34 -20.81 -0.03
C ASN A 302 11.89 -21.91 0.91
N LEU A 303 11.04 -22.59 1.68
CA LEU A 303 11.45 -23.67 2.61
C LEU A 303 11.03 -25.09 2.15
N ALA A 304 10.66 -25.27 0.89
CA ALA A 304 10.35 -26.59 0.34
C ALA A 304 11.15 -26.87 -0.94
N LEU A 305 12.45 -27.10 -0.77
CA LEU A 305 13.27 -27.97 -1.62
C LEU A 305 14.28 -28.71 -0.73
#